data_AF-A0A8T1QW42-F1
#
_entry.id   AF-A0A8T1QW42-F1
#
_cell.length_a   1.000
_cell.length_b   1.000
_cell.length_c   1.000
_cell.angle_alpha   90.00
_cell.angle_beta   90.00
_cell.angle_gamma   90.00
#
_symmetry.space_group_name_H-M   'P 1'
#
loop_
_entity.id
_entity.type
_entity.pdbx_description
1 polymer ?
#
loop_
_entity_poly.entity_id
_entity_poly.type
_entity_poly.pdbx_seq_one_letter_code
_entity_poly.pdbx_strand_id
1 'polypeptide(L)'
;MLGVPVGSYFSQHTTRYVMKYRNCDGKLVLKVTDNRECLKFKTDQAQDAKKMEKLNNIFFTLMARGPDADVSEVTGKEPMDAQPTKKGRGRKQ
;
A
#
# COMPACT_ATOMS: atom_id res chain seq x y z
N MET A 1 -22.71 9.00 -12.76
CA MET A 1 -22.80 7.62 -12.23
C MET A 1 -21.84 6.74 -13.02
N LEU A 2 -20.65 6.44 -12.48
CA LEU A 2 -19.87 5.22 -12.73
C LEU A 2 -18.80 5.21 -11.62
N GLY A 3 -19.17 4.66 -10.46
CA GLY A 3 -18.22 4.44 -9.36
C GLY A 3 -17.30 3.29 -9.76
N VAL A 4 -16.08 3.63 -10.16
CA VAL A 4 -15.05 2.65 -10.52
C VAL A 4 -14.77 1.78 -9.29
N PRO A 5 -14.92 0.44 -9.36
CA PRO A 5 -14.58 -0.41 -8.23
C PRO A 5 -13.06 -0.38 -8.04
N VAL A 6 -12.62 0.17 -6.90
CA VAL A 6 -11.24 0.07 -6.42
C VAL A 6 -11.01 -1.37 -5.98
N GLY A 7 -10.76 -2.24 -6.94
CA GLY A 7 -10.51 -3.65 -6.75
C GLY A 7 -9.51 -4.08 -7.80
N SER A 8 -8.23 -3.77 -7.59
CA SER A 8 -7.18 -4.46 -8.32
C SER A 8 -7.40 -5.95 -8.08
N TYR A 9 -7.56 -6.76 -9.11
CA TYR A 9 -7.58 -8.21 -9.00
C TYR A 9 -6.23 -8.66 -9.55
N PHE A 10 -5.33 -9.08 -8.66
CA PHE A 10 -4.09 -9.70 -9.10
C PHE A 10 -4.35 -11.15 -9.55
N SER A 11 -3.70 -11.57 -10.63
CA SER A 11 -3.61 -12.96 -11.06
C SER A 11 -2.34 -13.16 -11.90
N GLN A 12 -1.42 -13.97 -11.38
CA GLN A 12 -0.70 -14.95 -12.18
C GLN A 12 -1.21 -16.33 -11.68
N HIS A 13 -2.50 -16.54 -11.96
CA HIS A 13 -3.38 -17.70 -11.75
C HIS A 13 -3.99 -17.99 -10.36
N THR A 14 -3.45 -17.52 -9.22
CA THR A 14 -4.09 -17.79 -7.90
C THR A 14 -4.08 -16.63 -6.89
N THR A 15 -3.06 -15.76 -6.89
CA THR A 15 -2.91 -14.69 -5.90
C THR A 15 -3.65 -13.41 -6.26
N ARG A 16 -4.66 -13.05 -5.46
CA ARG A 16 -5.41 -11.80 -5.52
C ARG A 16 -4.98 -10.84 -4.41
N TYR A 17 -4.68 -9.62 -4.79
CA TYR A 17 -4.38 -8.51 -3.90
C TYR A 17 -5.47 -7.45 -4.04
N VAL A 18 -6.00 -6.91 -2.94
CA VAL A 18 -7.09 -5.92 -2.90
C VAL A 18 -6.73 -4.83 -1.92
N MET A 19 -6.82 -3.57 -2.35
CA MET A 19 -6.63 -2.41 -1.50
C MET A 19 -7.89 -1.55 -1.46
N LYS A 20 -8.26 -1.09 -0.27
CA LYS A 20 -9.36 -0.17 -0.06
C LYS A 20 -8.91 0.98 0.83
N TYR A 21 -8.98 2.19 0.30
CA TYR A 21 -8.75 3.42 1.05
C TYR A 21 -10.08 4.14 1.30
N ARG A 22 -10.27 4.63 2.53
CA ARG A 22 -11.42 5.44 2.92
C ARG A 22 -10.93 6.79 3.41
N ASN A 23 -10.97 7.78 2.51
CA ASN A 23 -10.42 9.11 2.76
C ASN A 23 -11.05 9.83 3.97
N CYS A 24 -12.37 9.73 4.16
CA CYS A 24 -13.06 10.38 5.28
C CYS A 24 -12.63 9.87 6.67
N ASP A 25 -12.11 8.64 6.73
CA ASP A 25 -11.66 8.03 7.98
C ASP A 25 -10.12 7.97 8.07
N GLY A 26 -9.40 8.32 6.99
CA GLY A 26 -7.96 8.09 6.86
C GLY A 26 -7.55 6.62 6.88
N LYS A 27 -8.48 5.67 6.70
CA LYS A 27 -8.21 4.23 6.88
C LYS A 27 -7.84 3.54 5.57
N LEU A 28 -6.80 2.74 5.62
CA LEU A 28 -6.36 1.88 4.54
C LEU A 28 -6.44 0.41 4.96
N VAL A 29 -7.00 -0.43 4.09
CA VAL A 29 -7.01 -1.88 4.24
C VAL A 29 -6.42 -2.52 2.99
N LEU A 30 -5.40 -3.33 3.20
CA LEU A 30 -4.81 -4.17 2.18
C LEU A 30 -5.08 -5.65 2.49
N LYS A 31 -5.40 -6.44 1.47
CA LYS A 31 -5.62 -7.88 1.59
C LYS A 31 -4.96 -8.62 0.43
N VAL A 32 -4.17 -9.64 0.71
CA VAL A 32 -3.57 -10.53 -0.30
C VAL A 32 -3.96 -11.96 0.01
N THR A 33 -4.38 -12.72 -0.99
CA THR A 33 -4.82 -14.11 -0.81
C THR A 33 -4.56 -14.94 -2.04
N ASP A 34 -4.15 -16.18 -1.85
CA ASP A 34 -3.97 -17.21 -2.89
C ASP A 34 -5.09 -18.29 -2.85
N ASN A 35 -6.18 -18.00 -2.12
CA ASN A 35 -7.27 -18.91 -1.74
C ASN A 35 -6.94 -19.95 -0.66
N ARG A 36 -5.69 -20.10 -0.23
CA ARG A 36 -5.31 -20.95 0.90
C ARG A 36 -5.09 -20.12 2.15
N GLU A 37 -4.36 -19.02 1.99
CA GLU A 37 -4.04 -18.10 3.05
C GLU A 37 -4.45 -16.67 2.68
N CYS A 38 -4.63 -15.84 3.70
CA CYS A 38 -5.01 -14.45 3.52
C CYS A 38 -4.20 -13.56 4.46
N LEU A 39 -3.37 -12.71 3.89
CA LEU A 39 -2.65 -11.66 4.59
C LEU A 39 -3.49 -10.39 4.58
N LYS A 40 -3.65 -9.74 5.75
CA LYS A 40 -4.42 -8.51 5.88
C LYS A 40 -3.64 -7.47 6.66
N PHE A 41 -3.47 -6.30 6.06
CA PHE A 41 -2.85 -5.14 6.68
C PHE A 41 -3.88 -4.02 6.80
N LYS A 42 -3.96 -3.40 7.98
CA LYS A 42 -4.83 -2.25 8.25
C LYS A 42 -4.01 -1.16 8.90
N THR A 43 -4.16 0.06 8.43
CA THR A 43 -3.48 1.23 8.99
C THR A 43 -4.36 2.46 8.86
N ASP A 44 -4.20 3.40 9.77
CA ASP A 44 -4.74 4.76 9.74
C ASP A 44 -3.61 5.81 9.61
N GLN A 45 -2.37 5.35 9.48
CA GLN A 45 -1.20 6.21 9.37
C GLN A 45 -1.09 6.77 7.95
N ALA A 46 -1.17 8.10 7.82
CA ALA A 46 -1.11 8.78 6.52
C ALA A 46 0.18 8.51 5.74
N GLN A 47 1.31 8.29 6.43
CA GLN A 47 2.59 7.91 5.82
C GLN A 47 2.52 6.56 5.07
N ASP A 48 1.67 5.64 5.53
CA ASP A 48 1.53 4.33 4.89
C ASP A 48 0.72 4.42 3.60
N ALA A 49 -0.16 5.43 3.45
CA ALA A 49 -0.86 5.68 2.20
C ALA A 49 0.13 5.99 1.06
N LYS A 50 1.14 6.83 1.31
CA LYS A 50 2.21 7.13 0.33
C LYS A 50 3.04 5.90 -0.04
N LYS A 51 3.42 5.09 0.95
CA LYS A 51 4.13 3.81 0.70
C LYS A 51 3.28 2.88 -0.16
N MET A 52 1.97 2.90 0.07
CA MET A 52 1.03 2.03 -0.59
C MET A 52 0.79 2.43 -2.06
N GLU A 53 0.81 3.72 -2.39
CA GLU A 53 0.84 4.19 -3.79
C GLU A 53 2.08 3.69 -4.54
N LYS A 54 3.27 3.80 -3.92
CA LYS A 54 4.51 3.26 -4.52
C LYS A 54 4.39 1.75 -4.77
N LEU A 55 3.86 1.02 -3.79
CA LEU A 55 3.66 -0.42 -3.89
C LEU A 55 2.69 -0.79 -5.02
N ASN A 56 1.59 -0.06 -5.22
CA ASN A 56 0.70 -0.28 -6.36
C ASN A 56 1.42 -0.13 -7.70
N ASN A 57 2.27 0.88 -7.86
CA ASN A 57 2.98 1.12 -9.11
C ASN A 57 3.98 0.00 -9.42
N ILE A 58 4.67 -0.53 -8.40
CA ILE A 58 5.60 -1.66 -8.54
C ILE A 58 4.82 -2.87 -9.06
N PHE A 59 3.70 -3.16 -8.40
CA PHE A 59 2.85 -4.27 -8.76
C PHE A 59 2.29 -4.15 -10.18
N PHE A 60 1.86 -2.95 -10.62
CA PHE A 60 1.45 -2.75 -12.02
C PHE A 60 2.57 -3.06 -13.01
N THR A 61 3.80 -2.65 -12.68
CA THR A 61 4.96 -2.90 -13.54
C THR A 61 5.28 -4.38 -13.66
N LEU A 62 5.35 -5.09 -12.51
CA LEU A 62 5.59 -6.53 -12.47
C LEU A 62 4.50 -7.34 -13.20
N MET A 63 3.25 -6.88 -13.15
CA MET A 63 2.14 -7.56 -13.83
C MET A 63 2.13 -7.31 -15.33
N ALA A 64 2.52 -6.12 -15.78
CA ALA A 64 2.54 -5.78 -17.20
C ALA A 64 3.78 -6.34 -17.93
N ARG A 65 4.93 -6.38 -17.25
CA ARG A 65 6.23 -6.73 -17.84
C ARG A 65 6.79 -8.08 -17.37
N GLY A 66 6.22 -8.68 -16.33
CA GLY A 66 6.68 -9.94 -15.77
C GLY A 66 7.63 -9.76 -14.57
N PRO A 67 8.07 -10.88 -13.96
CA PRO A 67 8.88 -10.88 -12.74
C PRO A 67 10.28 -10.29 -12.92
N ASP A 68 10.80 -10.26 -14.16
CA ASP A 68 12.12 -9.71 -14.49
C ASP A 68 12.10 -8.20 -14.77
N ALA A 69 10.96 -7.54 -14.56
CA ALA A 69 10.82 -6.11 -14.81
C ALA A 69 11.67 -5.30 -13.83
N ASP A 70 12.41 -4.32 -14.36
CA ASP A 70 13.14 -3.37 -13.52
C ASP A 70 12.15 -2.41 -12.81
N VAL A 71 12.14 -2.47 -11.49
CA VAL A 71 11.27 -1.67 -10.61
C VAL A 71 11.97 -0.38 -10.12
N SER A 72 13.21 -0.13 -10.57
CA SER A 72 14.03 1.01 -10.15
C SER A 72 13.45 2.37 -10.59
N GLU A 73 12.76 2.42 -11.73
CA GLU A 73 12.12 3.65 -12.24
C GLU A 73 10.91 4.08 -11.41
N VAL A 74 10.16 3.11 -10.86
CA VAL A 74 8.93 3.36 -10.09
C VAL A 74 9.21 3.76 -8.65
N THR A 75 10.30 3.27 -8.06
CA THR A 75 10.57 3.45 -6.64
C THR A 75 11.08 4.84 -6.29
N GLY A 76 11.78 5.52 -7.22
CA GLY A 76 12.31 6.86 -7.05
C GLY A 76 13.29 6.97 -5.87
N LYS A 77 14.50 7.47 -6.11
CA LYS A 77 15.47 7.73 -5.03
C LYS A 77 14.98 8.89 -4.14
N GLU A 78 14.14 8.61 -3.15
CA GLU A 78 13.86 9.55 -2.06
C GLU A 78 14.32 8.98 -0.72
N PRO A 79 15.03 9.78 0.11
CA PRO A 79 15.54 9.34 1.39
C PRO A 79 14.39 9.03 2.35
N MET A 80 14.48 7.87 3.00
CA MET A 80 13.64 7.53 4.16
C MET A 80 13.97 8.51 5.29
N ASP A 81 13.21 9.59 5.43
CA ASP A 81 13.31 10.45 6.61
C ASP A 81 12.87 9.65 7.84
N ALA A 82 13.86 9.31 8.67
CA ALA A 82 13.66 8.67 9.96
C ALA A 82 13.04 9.70 10.92
N GLN A 83 11.73 9.65 11.12
CA GLN A 83 11.09 10.57 12.05
C GLN A 83 11.14 10.04 13.50
N PRO A 84 11.74 10.78 14.45
CA PRO A 84 11.84 10.37 15.85
C PRO A 84 10.50 10.54 16.58
N THR A 85 10.18 9.58 17.45
CA THR A 85 8.99 9.59 18.32
C THR A 85 9.08 10.73 19.34
N LYS A 86 8.41 11.86 19.09
CA LYS A 86 8.29 12.94 20.07
C LYS A 86 7.40 12.51 21.24
N LYS A 87 8.00 11.93 22.28
CA LYS A 87 7.37 11.72 23.59
C LYS A 87 7.56 12.98 24.46
N GLY A 88 6.81 14.03 24.16
CA GLY A 88 6.70 15.22 25.00
C GLY A 88 5.48 15.11 25.91
N ARG A 89 5.67 14.91 27.22
CA ARG A 89 4.65 15.20 28.23
C ARG A 89 5.23 16.19 29.24
N GLY A 90 5.12 17.48 28.91
CA GLY A 90 5.22 18.54 29.90
C GLY A 90 3.97 18.50 30.78
N ARG A 91 4.15 18.30 32.09
CA ARG A 91 3.10 18.49 33.09
C ARG A 91 3.47 19.75 33.87
N LYS A 92 2.65 20.78 33.71
CA LYS A 92 2.65 22.00 34.52
C LYS A 92 2.11 21.63 35.91
N GLN A 93 2.85 21.94 36.97
CA GLN A 93 2.31 22.36 38.26
C GLN A 93 3.35 23.25 38.95
#